data_AF-A0A955XPC8-F1
#
_entry.id   AF-A0A955XPC8-F1
#
_cell.length_a   1.000
_cell.length_b   1.000
_cell.length_c   1.000
_cell.angle_alpha   90.00
_cell.angle_beta   90.00
_cell.angle_gamma   90.00
#
_symmetry.space_group_name_H-M   'P 1'
#
loop_
_entity.id
_entity.type
_entity.pdbx_description
1 polymer ?
#
loop_
_entity_poly.entity_id
_entity_poly.type
_entity_poly.pdbx_seq_one_letter_code
_entity_poly.pdbx_strand_id
1 'polypeptide(L)'
;MMPPHVEHTEPADGEVLEGDTVVFHGWSFGFFPDEPVLAVDADGCPVDVERRLVGEWVGEGDSPGSRQYRSKLVVRLMGVTPGGTYRVRFLDAEITLRAAR
;
A
#
# COMPACT_ATOMS: atom_id res chain seq x y z
N MET A 1 6.75 20.15 6.70
CA MET A 1 6.83 18.68 6.51
C MET A 1 5.57 18.26 5.79
N MET A 2 5.69 17.54 4.67
CA MET A 2 4.52 16.98 3.97
C MET A 2 4.01 15.78 4.78
N PRO A 3 2.69 15.67 5.04
CA PRO A 3 2.13 14.51 5.72
C PRO A 3 2.38 13.23 4.91
N PRO A 4 2.37 12.05 5.57
CA PRO A 4 2.41 10.78 4.86
C PRO A 4 1.18 10.71 3.94
N HIS A 5 1.40 10.32 2.70
CA HIS A 5 0.33 10.15 1.73
C HIS A 5 0.76 9.13 0.69
N VAL A 6 -0.22 8.42 0.14
CA VAL A 6 -0.02 7.51 -0.98
C VAL A 6 -0.08 8.33 -2.27
N GLU A 7 0.92 8.14 -3.12
CA GLU A 7 0.99 8.74 -4.47
C GLU A 7 0.26 7.87 -5.50
N HIS A 8 0.51 6.56 -5.47
CA HIS A 8 -0.15 5.57 -6.34
C HIS A 8 -0.01 4.15 -5.76
N THR A 9 -0.75 3.20 -6.33
CA THR A 9 -0.66 1.78 -5.99
C THR A 9 -0.35 0.92 -7.20
N GLU A 10 0.27 -0.24 -6.95
CA GLU A 10 0.48 -1.30 -7.94
C GLU A 10 -0.05 -2.62 -7.36
N PRO A 11 -1.08 -3.25 -7.95
CA PRO A 11 -1.93 -2.73 -9.02
C PRO A 11 -2.71 -1.46 -8.62
N ALA A 12 -3.15 -0.69 -9.61
CA ALA A 12 -3.98 0.49 -9.41
C ALA A 12 -5.43 0.11 -9.06
N ASP A 13 -6.22 1.09 -8.59
CA ASP A 13 -7.64 0.86 -8.30
C ASP A 13 -8.40 0.33 -9.53
N GLY A 14 -9.19 -0.72 -9.33
CA GLY A 14 -9.94 -1.41 -10.38
C GLY A 14 -9.12 -2.37 -11.25
N GLU A 15 -7.79 -2.44 -11.08
CA GLU A 15 -6.96 -3.37 -11.83
C GLU A 15 -6.98 -4.81 -11.27
N VAL A 16 -6.45 -5.73 -12.06
CA VAL A 16 -6.34 -7.14 -11.71
C VAL A 16 -5.15 -7.35 -10.77
N LEU A 17 -5.39 -8.06 -9.67
CA LEU A 17 -4.35 -8.55 -8.79
C LEU A 17 -3.79 -9.86 -9.34
N GLU A 18 -2.63 -9.75 -9.98
CA GLU A 18 -1.81 -10.89 -10.40
C GLU A 18 -1.04 -11.43 -9.19
N GLY A 19 -1.53 -12.53 -8.60
CA GLY A 19 -0.97 -13.12 -7.38
C GLY A 19 -1.66 -12.59 -6.11
N ASP A 20 -0.86 -12.11 -5.15
CA ASP A 20 -1.33 -11.76 -3.80
C ASP A 20 -0.75 -10.45 -3.25
N THR A 21 -0.01 -9.69 -4.07
CA THR A 21 0.77 -8.53 -3.60
C THR A 21 0.20 -7.22 -4.13
N VAL A 22 0.02 -6.28 -3.21
CA VAL A 22 -0.30 -4.87 -3.46
C VAL A 22 0.85 -4.02 -2.95
N VAL A 23 1.18 -2.98 -3.69
CA VAL A 23 2.24 -2.06 -3.33
C VAL A 23 1.69 -0.65 -3.25
N PHE A 24 1.93 0.02 -2.13
CA PHE A 24 1.67 1.44 -1.99
C PHE A 24 2.97 2.21 -2.18
N HIS A 25 2.96 3.17 -3.10
CA HIS A 25 4.05 4.10 -3.32
C HIS A 25 3.67 5.46 -2.76
N GLY A 26 4.58 6.10 -2.05
CA GLY A 26 4.33 7.43 -1.51
C GLY A 26 5.50 7.95 -0.71
N TRP A 27 5.20 8.77 0.29
CA TRP A 27 6.20 9.51 1.04
C TRP A 27 5.98 9.38 2.54
N SER A 28 7.07 9.44 3.30
CA SER A 28 7.01 9.59 4.76
C SER A 28 6.32 8.45 5.53
N PHE A 29 6.15 7.25 4.95
CA PHE A 29 5.51 6.11 5.65
C PHE A 29 6.29 5.68 6.89
N GLY A 30 7.62 5.84 6.88
CA GLY A 30 8.50 5.49 8.02
C GLY A 30 8.26 6.31 9.29
N PHE A 31 7.55 7.44 9.21
CA PHE A 31 7.13 8.19 10.40
C PHE A 31 5.90 7.60 11.09
N PHE A 32 5.20 6.68 10.42
CA PHE A 32 3.97 6.04 10.89
C PHE A 32 4.10 4.51 10.75
N PRO A 33 5.10 3.89 11.41
CA PRO A 33 5.35 2.46 11.27
C PRO A 33 4.19 1.61 11.77
N ASP A 34 3.34 2.13 12.65
CA ASP A 34 2.20 1.42 13.24
C ASP A 34 0.87 1.63 12.50
N GLU A 35 0.85 2.45 11.44
CA GLU A 35 -0.37 2.71 10.67
C GLU A 35 -0.93 1.40 10.09
N PRO A 36 -2.17 1.00 10.38
CA PRO A 36 -2.69 -0.29 9.96
C PRO A 36 -2.93 -0.34 8.45
N VAL A 37 -2.71 -1.51 7.87
CA VAL A 37 -3.26 -1.85 6.55
C VAL A 37 -4.53 -2.64 6.80
N LEU A 38 -5.64 -2.19 6.22
CA LEU A 38 -6.93 -2.88 6.32
C LEU A 38 -7.23 -3.54 4.99
N ALA A 39 -7.52 -4.84 5.02
CA ALA A 39 -7.96 -5.57 3.84
C ALA A 39 -9.24 -6.35 4.16
N VAL A 40 -10.18 -6.32 3.22
CA VAL A 40 -11.42 -7.11 3.29
C VAL A 40 -11.73 -7.75 1.94
N ASP A 41 -12.45 -8.86 1.96
CA ASP A 41 -12.99 -9.47 0.74
C ASP A 41 -14.32 -8.84 0.29
N ALA A 42 -14.96 -9.43 -0.71
CA ALA A 42 -16.23 -8.98 -1.28
C ALA A 42 -17.39 -8.97 -0.27
N ASP A 43 -17.36 -9.87 0.72
CA ASP A 43 -18.37 -9.98 1.77
C ASP A 43 -18.06 -9.06 2.96
N GLY A 44 -16.92 -8.35 2.91
CA GLY A 44 -16.46 -7.50 4.00
C GLY A 44 -15.75 -8.27 5.12
N CYS A 45 -15.41 -9.54 4.91
CA CYS A 45 -14.66 -10.32 5.88
C CYS A 45 -13.21 -9.83 5.90
N PRO A 46 -12.59 -9.67 7.09
CA PRO A 46 -11.18 -9.30 7.20
C PRO A 46 -10.27 -10.29 6.49
N VAL A 47 -9.29 -9.76 5.78
CA VAL A 47 -8.21 -10.51 5.14
C VAL A 47 -6.93 -10.22 5.89
N ASP A 48 -6.25 -11.27 6.36
CA ASP A 48 -4.94 -11.14 6.99
C ASP A 48 -3.90 -10.60 5.99
N VAL A 49 -2.99 -9.77 6.46
CA VAL A 49 -1.96 -9.16 5.62
C VAL A 49 -0.58 -9.25 6.24
N GLU A 50 0.42 -9.54 5.41
CA GLU A 50 1.82 -9.30 5.74
C GLU A 50 2.26 -7.98 5.10
N ARG A 51 3.08 -7.18 5.81
CA ARG A 51 3.56 -5.91 5.27
C ARG A 51 5.06 -5.73 5.47
N ARG A 52 5.70 -5.09 4.49
CA ARG A 52 7.10 -4.72 4.51
C ARG A 52 7.28 -3.31 3.99
N LEU A 53 7.78 -2.42 4.85
CA LEU A 53 8.19 -1.08 4.44
C LEU A 53 9.61 -1.12 3.85
N VAL A 54 9.75 -0.50 2.68
CA VAL A 54 11.03 -0.26 2.01
C VAL A 54 11.14 1.25 1.81
N GLY A 55 12.16 1.86 2.42
CA GLY A 55 12.49 3.27 2.22
C GLY A 55 13.70 3.41 1.30
N GLU A 56 13.57 4.22 0.27
CA GLU A 56 14.69 4.62 -0.58
C GLU A 56 15.01 6.10 -0.32
N TRP A 57 16.28 6.40 -0.08
CA TRP A 57 16.74 7.79 0.04
C TRP A 57 16.80 8.41 -1.34
N VAL A 58 16.13 9.56 -1.53
CA VAL A 58 15.99 10.19 -2.86
C VAL A 58 16.76 11.50 -2.97
N GLY A 59 17.20 12.09 -1.86
CA GLY A 59 17.95 13.33 -1.86
C GLY A 59 17.65 14.26 -0.69
N GLU A 60 18.16 15.47 -0.80
CA GLU A 60 17.75 16.59 0.04
C GLU A 60 16.51 17.26 -0.56
N GLY A 61 15.55 17.61 0.31
CA GLY A 61 14.37 18.37 -0.09
C GLY A 61 14.63 19.87 -0.18
N ASP A 62 13.58 20.64 -0.50
CA ASP A 62 13.69 22.08 -0.80
C ASP A 62 14.19 22.97 0.35
N SER A 63 14.27 22.44 1.58
CA SER A 63 14.79 23.16 2.75
C SER A 63 16.11 22.53 3.22
N PRO A 64 17.15 23.34 3.53
CA PRO A 64 18.47 22.83 3.95
C PRO A 64 18.38 21.79 5.06
N GLY A 65 18.97 20.62 4.85
CA GLY A 65 18.96 19.50 5.80
C GLY A 65 17.69 18.63 5.78
N SER A 66 16.70 18.93 4.94
CA SER A 66 15.53 18.07 4.75
C SER A 66 15.92 16.84 3.96
N ARG A 67 15.62 15.64 4.46
CA ARG A 67 15.84 14.40 3.70
C ARG A 67 14.51 13.90 3.14
N GLN A 68 14.48 13.61 1.84
CA GLN A 68 13.33 13.01 1.18
C GLN A 68 13.54 11.51 1.03
N TYR A 69 12.55 10.73 1.48
CA TYR A 69 12.54 9.27 1.38
C TYR A 69 11.29 8.84 0.62
N ARG A 70 11.49 8.23 -0.55
CA ARG A 70 10.40 7.55 -1.25
C ARG A 70 10.12 6.27 -0.49
N SER A 71 8.87 6.08 -0.12
CA SER A 71 8.43 4.95 0.68
C SER A 71 7.63 4.00 -0.21
N LYS A 72 7.98 2.73 -0.15
CA LYS A 72 7.28 1.62 -0.79
C LYS A 72 6.78 0.69 0.31
N LEU A 73 5.48 0.57 0.50
CA LEU A 73 4.89 -0.42 1.39
C LEU A 73 4.42 -1.60 0.55
N VAL A 74 5.08 -2.74 0.69
CA VAL A 74 4.67 -4.00 0.06
C VAL A 74 3.71 -4.71 1.01
N VAL A 75 2.52 -5.01 0.54
CA VAL A 75 1.43 -5.67 1.27
C VAL A 75 1.11 -6.96 0.56
N ARG A 76 1.16 -8.07 1.29
CA ARG A 76 0.73 -9.38 0.81
C ARG A 76 -0.59 -9.75 1.47
N LEU A 77 -1.60 -10.01 0.64
CA LEU A 77 -2.91 -10.48 1.08
C LEU A 77 -2.86 -11.99 1.29
N MET A 78 -3.26 -12.47 2.46
CA MET A 78 -3.25 -13.90 2.77
C MET A 78 -4.56 -14.54 2.32
N GLY A 79 -4.46 -15.70 1.66
CA GLY A 79 -5.65 -16.46 1.25
C GLY A 79 -6.42 -15.85 0.07
N VAL A 80 -5.72 -15.18 -0.85
CA VAL A 80 -6.33 -14.71 -2.11
C VAL A 80 -6.89 -15.89 -2.90
N THR A 81 -8.15 -15.78 -3.27
CA THR A 81 -8.89 -16.78 -4.05
C THR A 81 -9.01 -16.31 -5.50
N PRO A 82 -8.82 -17.20 -6.49
CA PRO A 82 -8.92 -16.82 -7.89
C PRO A 82 -10.28 -16.22 -8.24
N GLY A 83 -10.27 -15.08 -8.93
CA GLY A 83 -11.46 -14.33 -9.29
C GLY A 83 -12.14 -13.56 -8.15
N GLY A 84 -11.63 -13.66 -6.91
CA GLY A 84 -12.10 -12.94 -5.73
C GLY A 84 -11.91 -11.43 -5.84
N THR A 85 -12.69 -10.67 -5.07
CA THR A 85 -12.60 -9.21 -5.01
C THR A 85 -12.15 -8.78 -3.62
N TYR A 86 -11.23 -7.84 -3.57
CA TYR A 86 -10.57 -7.39 -2.36
C TYR A 86 -10.55 -5.87 -2.31
N ARG A 87 -10.73 -5.31 -1.13
CA ARG A 87 -10.55 -3.89 -0.88
C ARG A 87 -9.45 -3.70 0.14
N VAL A 88 -8.47 -2.88 -0.20
CA VAL A 88 -7.27 -2.64 0.60
C VAL A 88 -7.12 -1.16 0.86
N ARG A 89 -6.91 -0.78 2.12
CA ARG A 89 -6.76 0.59 2.57
C ARG A 89 -5.48 0.77 3.37
N PHE A 90 -4.78 1.86 3.08
CA PHE A 90 -3.64 2.34 3.85
C PHE A 90 -3.59 3.86 3.78
N LEU A 91 -3.49 4.53 4.93
CA LEU A 91 -3.57 5.99 5.04
C LEU A 91 -4.83 6.56 4.37
N ASP A 92 -4.63 7.41 3.36
CA ASP A 92 -5.62 8.13 2.56
C ASP A 92 -6.04 7.38 1.30
N ALA A 93 -5.37 6.29 0.94
CA ALA A 93 -5.72 5.47 -0.21
C ALA A 93 -6.57 4.26 0.17
N GLU A 94 -7.63 4.03 -0.60
CA GLU A 94 -8.43 2.81 -0.60
C GLU A 94 -8.57 2.37 -2.06
N ILE A 95 -8.27 1.10 -2.33
CA ILE A 95 -8.38 0.50 -3.67
C ILE A 95 -9.19 -0.78 -3.63
N THR A 96 -9.88 -1.06 -4.71
CA THR A 96 -10.60 -2.31 -4.97
C THR A 96 -9.92 -3.06 -6.11
N LEU A 97 -9.62 -4.33 -5.88
CA LEU A 97 -8.89 -5.19 -6.80
C LEU A 97 -9.67 -6.47 -7.06
N ARG A 98 -9.45 -7.07 -8.22
CA ARG A 98 -9.95 -8.40 -8.54
C ARG A 98 -8.78 -9.35 -8.78
N ALA A 99 -8.69 -10.43 -8.02
CA ALA A 99 -7.70 -11.47 -8.26
C ALA A 99 -7.87 -12.10 -9.65
N ALA A 100 -6.75 -12.40 -10.30
CA ALA A 100 -6.74 -13.19 -11.53
C ALA A 100 -7.48 -14.54 -11.33
N ARG A 101 -8.01 -15.11 -12.41
CA ARG A 101 -8.78 -16.37 -12.38
C ARG A 101 -7.91 -17.61 -12.44
#